data_AF-A0A0N5AQT6-F1
#
_entry.id   AF-A0A0N5AQT6-F1
#
_cell.length_a   1.000
_cell.length_b   1.000
_cell.length_c   1.000
_cell.angle_alpha   90.00
_cell.angle_beta   90.00
_cell.angle_gamma   90.00
#
_symmetry.space_group_name_H-M   'P 1'
#
loop_
_entity.id
_entity.type
_entity.pdbx_description
1 polymer ?
#
loop_
_entity_poly.entity_id
_entity_poly.type
_entity_poly.pdbx_seq_one_letter_code
_entity_poly.pdbx_strand_id
1 'polypeptide(L)'
;MLDALTLMQKPGHNSEVSFYELYMKSGINARIPKMYFGEKFSDTCSQGLLILEDVGSDCAVSKPFEILSVDEIKQVLKLLAALNAFSLKNPEYTKIGEQTMASVMTYFAEKNILGTLLKSSTLGDERLTELYNKLMEYESVLKDLSVFETVAAECGLPSMLVHGDLWSSNVMWKKNVDGTRNLAGIVDWQLKNSFLKLYAHAMAQVLPVFGTLAEADIKARFPDRKDEFIAAMKRKTKGLLEDILINLKKNYLVQN
;
A
#
# COMPACT_ATOMS: atom_id res chain seq x y z
N MET A 1 -15.39 -7.60 -8.66
CA MET A 1 -14.75 -6.78 -7.60
C MET A 1 -15.25 -7.19 -6.23
N LEU A 2 -16.56 -7.23 -5.99
CA LEU A 2 -17.13 -7.64 -4.69
C LEU A 2 -16.69 -9.05 -4.25
N ASP A 3 -16.74 -10.05 -5.13
CA ASP A 3 -16.31 -11.42 -4.80
C ASP A 3 -14.82 -11.52 -4.45
N ALA A 4 -13.97 -10.71 -5.10
CA ALA A 4 -12.55 -10.66 -4.79
C ALA A 4 -12.30 -10.04 -3.41
N LEU A 5 -13.04 -8.98 -3.05
CA LEU A 5 -12.97 -8.35 -1.73
C LEU A 5 -13.40 -9.33 -0.63
N THR A 6 -14.45 -10.13 -0.85
CA THR A 6 -14.91 -11.16 0.10
C THR A 6 -13.86 -12.24 0.35
N LEU A 7 -13.15 -12.68 -0.70
CA LEU A 7 -12.12 -13.71 -0.59
C LEU A 7 -10.87 -13.23 0.17
N MET A 8 -10.55 -11.93 0.09
CA MET A 8 -9.41 -11.34 0.80
C MET A 8 -9.72 -11.04 2.27
N GLN A 9 -11.00 -10.91 2.63
CA GLN A 9 -11.41 -10.43 3.94
C GLN A 9 -10.94 -11.33 5.08
N LYS A 10 -11.16 -12.65 4.98
CA LYS A 10 -10.75 -13.63 6.01
C LYS A 10 -9.22 -13.69 6.20
N PRO A 11 -8.42 -13.97 5.16
CA PRO A 11 -6.97 -14.05 5.31
C PRO A 11 -6.33 -12.70 5.69
N GLY A 12 -6.83 -11.58 5.16
CA GLY A 12 -6.38 -10.23 5.52
C GLY A 12 -6.65 -9.93 7.01
N HIS A 13 -7.88 -10.12 7.46
CA HIS A 13 -8.28 -9.92 8.86
C HIS A 13 -7.45 -10.79 9.83
N ASN A 14 -7.32 -12.09 9.54
CA ASN A 14 -6.56 -12.99 10.40
C ASN A 14 -5.07 -12.62 10.47
N SER A 15 -4.51 -12.10 9.37
CA SER A 15 -3.14 -11.59 9.31
C SER A 15 -3.00 -10.32 10.15
N GLU A 16 -3.95 -9.39 10.05
CA GLU A 16 -3.96 -8.16 10.84
C GLU A 16 -4.06 -8.45 12.35
N VAL A 17 -4.99 -9.31 12.77
CA VAL A 17 -5.09 -9.74 14.18
C VAL A 17 -3.76 -10.33 14.65
N SER A 18 -3.13 -11.21 13.85
CA SER A 18 -1.84 -11.82 14.20
C SER A 18 -0.72 -10.78 14.36
N PHE A 19 -0.73 -9.74 13.53
CA PHE A 19 0.21 -8.63 13.65
C PHE A 19 0.01 -7.86 14.96
N TYR A 20 -1.21 -7.47 15.29
CA TYR A 20 -1.48 -6.75 16.54
C TYR A 20 -1.19 -7.61 17.78
N GLU A 21 -1.48 -8.92 17.76
CA GLU A 21 -1.10 -9.85 18.83
C GLU A 21 0.42 -9.87 19.07
N LEU A 22 1.21 -9.84 18.00
CA LEU A 22 2.67 -9.72 18.09
C LEU A 22 3.08 -8.34 18.62
N TYR A 23 2.56 -7.27 18.02
CA TYR A 23 2.91 -5.90 18.38
C TYR A 23 2.72 -5.65 19.88
N MET A 24 1.59 -6.09 20.43
CA MET A 24 1.27 -5.98 21.86
C MET A 24 2.26 -6.70 22.79
N LYS A 25 2.97 -7.72 22.30
CA LYS A 25 3.95 -8.53 23.07
C LYS A 25 5.41 -8.14 22.79
N SER A 26 5.64 -7.42 21.69
CA SER A 26 6.96 -7.21 21.10
C SER A 26 7.80 -6.11 21.74
N GLY A 27 7.17 -5.17 22.45
CA GLY A 27 7.83 -3.95 22.94
C GLY A 27 8.36 -3.04 21.81
N ILE A 28 7.90 -3.22 20.56
CA ILE A 28 8.28 -2.37 19.43
C ILE A 28 7.88 -0.92 19.75
N ASN A 29 8.86 -0.01 19.73
CA ASN A 29 8.63 1.41 19.89
C ASN A 29 8.15 2.04 18.57
N ALA A 30 6.87 1.84 18.24
CA ALA A 30 6.23 2.33 17.03
C ALA A 30 4.91 3.04 17.36
N ARG A 31 4.50 4.00 16.53
CA ARG A 31 3.17 4.61 16.60
C ARG A 31 2.17 3.74 15.86
N ILE A 32 1.73 2.66 16.51
CA ILE A 32 0.69 1.75 16.02
C ILE A 32 -0.40 1.72 17.10
N PRO A 33 -1.69 1.85 16.73
CA PRO A 33 -2.78 1.84 17.71
C PRO A 33 -2.76 0.59 18.58
N LYS A 34 -3.06 0.72 19.86
CA LYS A 34 -3.19 -0.43 20.74
C LYS A 34 -4.37 -1.29 20.32
N MET A 35 -4.21 -2.61 20.28
CA MET A 35 -5.34 -3.53 20.17
C MET A 35 -5.93 -3.82 21.54
N TYR A 36 -7.24 -3.62 21.69
CA TYR A 36 -8.00 -3.99 22.88
C TYR A 36 -8.60 -5.39 22.78
N PHE A 37 -9.03 -5.78 21.57
CA PHE A 37 -9.62 -7.08 21.31
C PHE A 37 -9.37 -7.48 19.85
N GLY A 38 -9.14 -8.77 19.61
CA GLY A 38 -9.00 -9.34 18.27
C GLY A 38 -9.50 -10.78 18.27
N GLU A 39 -10.42 -11.08 17.37
CA GLU A 39 -10.96 -12.42 17.13
C GLU A 39 -10.78 -12.74 15.64
N LYS A 40 -10.10 -13.86 15.35
CA LYS A 40 -9.87 -14.33 13.98
C LYS A 40 -11.13 -15.02 13.45
N PHE A 41 -11.32 -14.99 12.14
CA PHE A 41 -12.22 -15.91 11.49
C PHE A 41 -11.75 -17.35 11.73
N SER A 42 -12.68 -18.23 12.07
CA SER A 42 -12.47 -19.66 12.28
C SER A 42 -13.73 -20.42 11.87
N ASP A 43 -13.74 -21.75 11.99
CA ASP A 43 -14.93 -22.54 11.70
C ASP A 43 -16.07 -22.27 12.70
N THR A 44 -15.73 -21.77 13.90
CA THR A 44 -16.66 -21.40 14.96
C THR A 44 -16.94 -19.89 15.04
N CYS A 45 -16.17 -19.07 14.33
CA CYS A 45 -16.32 -17.63 14.27
C CYS A 45 -16.44 -17.15 12.81
N SER A 46 -17.68 -16.90 12.39
CA SER A 46 -18.00 -16.43 11.04
C SER A 46 -17.82 -14.92 10.86
N GLN A 47 -17.51 -14.18 11.93
CA GLN A 47 -17.31 -12.74 11.92
C GLN A 47 -16.04 -12.38 12.67
N GLY A 48 -14.94 -12.17 11.93
CA GLY A 48 -13.74 -11.59 12.49
C GLY A 48 -14.01 -10.21 13.10
N LEU A 49 -13.42 -9.93 14.26
CA LEU A 49 -13.55 -8.64 14.95
C LEU A 49 -12.18 -8.13 15.39
N LEU A 50 -11.95 -6.83 15.22
CA LEU A 50 -10.75 -6.15 15.69
C LEU A 50 -11.18 -4.83 16.32
N ILE A 51 -10.78 -4.61 17.57
CA ILE A 51 -11.06 -3.38 18.32
C ILE A 51 -9.72 -2.74 18.66
N LEU A 52 -9.50 -1.55 18.12
CA LEU A 52 -8.27 -0.78 18.24
C LEU A 52 -8.51 0.50 19.06
N GLU A 53 -7.42 1.06 19.55
CA GLU A 53 -7.35 2.40 20.10
C GLU A 53 -7.82 3.44 19.08
N ASP A 54 -8.73 4.31 19.53
CA ASP A 54 -9.02 5.54 18.83
C ASP A 54 -7.84 6.49 19.00
N VAL A 55 -7.12 6.76 17.90
CA VAL A 55 -5.95 7.64 17.89
C VAL A 55 -6.30 9.13 18.08
N GLY A 56 -7.59 9.46 18.20
CA GLY A 56 -8.09 10.77 18.56
C GLY A 56 -8.84 11.46 17.43
N SER A 57 -9.86 12.25 17.81
CA SER A 57 -10.73 12.97 16.87
C SER A 57 -10.02 14.10 16.09
N ASP A 58 -8.82 14.50 16.50
CA ASP A 58 -7.98 15.49 15.83
C ASP A 58 -6.96 14.87 14.87
N CYS A 59 -7.04 13.55 14.67
CA CYS A 59 -6.22 12.81 13.71
C CYS A 59 -6.98 12.55 12.40
N ALA A 60 -6.26 12.62 11.28
CA ALA A 60 -6.82 12.32 9.96
C ALA A 60 -5.82 11.58 9.07
N VAL A 61 -6.33 10.75 8.17
CA VAL A 61 -5.52 10.12 7.12
C VAL A 61 -5.12 11.15 6.06
N SER A 62 -3.95 10.97 5.46
CA SER A 62 -3.56 11.81 4.32
C SER A 62 -4.32 11.39 3.07
N LYS A 63 -4.90 12.37 2.37
CA LYS A 63 -5.59 12.13 1.10
C LYS A 63 -4.58 11.89 -0.01
N PRO A 64 -4.88 11.05 -1.02
CA PRO A 64 -3.95 10.74 -2.10
C PRO A 64 -3.43 11.95 -2.88
N PHE A 65 -4.14 13.09 -2.89
CA PHE A 65 -3.69 14.33 -3.55
C PHE A 65 -2.78 15.21 -2.68
N GLU A 66 -2.69 14.97 -1.37
CA GLU A 66 -1.83 15.73 -0.47
C GLU A 66 -0.37 15.32 -0.61
N ILE A 67 0.55 16.26 -0.36
CA ILE A 67 1.99 16.01 -0.40
C ILE A 67 2.49 15.94 1.04
N LEU A 68 3.32 14.94 1.32
CA LEU A 68 4.02 14.83 2.60
C LEU A 68 5.35 15.59 2.51
N SER A 69 5.68 16.33 3.56
CA SER A 69 6.99 16.94 3.74
C SER A 69 8.05 15.87 4.04
N VAL A 70 9.32 16.24 3.89
CA VAL A 70 10.45 15.38 4.21
C VAL A 70 10.42 14.93 5.68
N ASP A 71 10.02 15.81 6.60
CA ASP A 71 9.99 15.47 8.03
C ASP A 71 8.84 14.54 8.39
N GLU A 72 7.71 14.64 7.69
CA GLU A 72 6.61 13.65 7.79
C GLU A 72 7.07 12.28 7.27
N ILE A 73 7.72 12.23 6.11
CA ILE A 73 8.27 10.97 5.57
C ILE A 73 9.27 10.34 6.55
N LYS A 74 10.17 11.14 7.15
CA LYS A 74 11.12 10.65 8.15
C LYS A 74 10.43 10.02 9.37
N GLN A 75 9.27 10.54 9.80
CA GLN A 75 8.52 9.95 10.91
C GLN A 75 8.01 8.54 10.56
N VAL A 76 7.46 8.36 9.35
CA VAL A 76 7.05 7.04 8.84
C VAL A 76 8.24 6.09 8.74
N LEU A 77 9.36 6.54 8.16
CA LEU A 77 10.57 5.73 8.02
C LEU A 77 11.16 5.30 9.37
N LYS A 78 11.15 6.18 10.38
CA LYS A 78 11.59 5.83 11.74
C LYS A 78 10.75 4.70 12.35
N LEU A 79 9.44 4.72 12.15
CA LEU A 79 8.55 3.66 12.61
C LEU A 79 8.87 2.34 11.91
N LEU A 80 8.97 2.36 10.57
CA LEU A 80 9.32 1.17 9.79
C LEU A 80 10.69 0.60 10.19
N ALA A 81 11.67 1.46 10.44
CA ALA A 81 12.99 1.05 10.91
C ALA A 81 12.94 0.35 12.28
N ALA A 82 12.10 0.82 13.22
CA ALA A 82 11.91 0.15 14.51
C ALA A 82 11.31 -1.25 14.33
N LEU A 83 10.29 -1.39 13.48
CA LEU A 83 9.68 -2.67 13.14
C LEU A 83 10.67 -3.63 12.47
N ASN A 84 11.40 -3.15 11.46
CA ASN A 84 12.39 -3.94 10.75
C ASN A 84 13.51 -4.40 11.70
N ALA A 85 14.05 -3.50 12.51
CA ALA A 85 15.07 -3.81 13.50
C ALA A 85 14.61 -4.87 14.53
N PHE A 86 13.35 -4.81 14.97
CA PHE A 86 12.77 -5.86 15.80
C PHE A 86 12.75 -7.20 15.06
N SER A 87 12.26 -7.24 13.83
CA SER A 87 12.15 -8.49 13.07
C SER A 87 13.49 -9.14 12.73
N LEU A 88 14.54 -8.33 12.51
CA LEU A 88 15.90 -8.83 12.29
C LEU A 88 16.48 -9.50 13.53
N LYS A 89 16.10 -9.04 14.73
CA LYS A 89 16.51 -9.64 16.00
C LYS A 89 15.67 -10.86 16.38
N ASN A 90 14.47 -11.00 15.79
CA ASN A 90 13.50 -12.04 16.11
C ASN A 90 12.94 -12.65 14.80
N PRO A 91 13.78 -13.35 14.02
CA PRO A 91 13.43 -13.83 12.68
C PRO A 91 12.24 -14.80 12.67
N GLU A 92 11.95 -15.48 13.77
CA GLU A 92 10.78 -16.33 13.96
C GLU A 92 9.45 -15.60 13.72
N TYR A 93 9.41 -14.29 13.94
CA TYR A 93 8.20 -13.48 13.75
C TYR A 93 8.02 -12.98 12.31
N THR A 94 8.97 -13.21 11.40
CA THR A 94 8.84 -12.75 10.00
C THR A 94 7.81 -13.54 9.20
N LYS A 95 7.27 -14.63 9.77
CA LYS A 95 6.31 -15.52 9.11
C LYS A 95 4.87 -15.36 9.61
N ILE A 96 4.57 -14.35 10.43
CA ILE A 96 3.21 -14.09 10.90
C ILE A 96 2.26 -13.73 9.74
N GLY A 97 0.99 -14.09 9.88
CA GLY A 97 -0.01 -13.89 8.83
C GLY A 97 0.12 -14.83 7.63
N GLU A 98 -0.94 -14.86 6.85
CA GLU A 98 -1.12 -15.78 5.72
C GLU A 98 -1.26 -15.02 4.40
N GLN A 99 -1.75 -13.78 4.44
CA GLN A 99 -2.04 -13.00 3.24
C GLN A 99 -0.76 -12.38 2.65
N THR A 100 -0.50 -12.68 1.38
CA THR A 100 0.59 -12.06 0.60
C THR A 100 0.04 -11.08 -0.42
N MET A 101 0.87 -10.14 -0.88
CA MET A 101 0.50 -9.28 -2.00
C MET A 101 0.33 -10.09 -3.29
N ALA A 102 1.17 -11.11 -3.53
CA ALA A 102 1.02 -12.00 -4.68
C ALA A 102 -0.37 -12.64 -4.73
N SER A 103 -0.86 -13.18 -3.61
CA SER A 103 -2.20 -13.78 -3.54
C SER A 103 -3.31 -12.75 -3.77
N VAL A 104 -3.21 -11.53 -3.19
CA VAL A 104 -4.14 -10.42 -3.50
C VAL A 104 -4.16 -10.14 -5.00
N MET A 105 -2.98 -9.99 -5.61
CA MET A 105 -2.84 -9.56 -6.99
C MET A 105 -3.26 -10.64 -8.00
N THR A 106 -3.09 -11.92 -7.69
CA THR A 106 -3.56 -13.04 -8.53
C THR A 106 -5.06 -12.90 -8.79
N TYR A 107 -5.86 -12.56 -7.78
CA TYR A 107 -7.29 -12.35 -7.96
C TYR A 107 -7.62 -11.18 -8.90
N PHE A 108 -6.87 -10.08 -8.81
CA PHE A 108 -7.04 -8.93 -9.71
C PHE A 108 -6.61 -9.25 -11.15
N ALA A 109 -5.55 -10.04 -11.31
CA ALA A 109 -5.00 -10.45 -12.60
C ALA A 109 -5.92 -11.45 -13.31
N GLU A 110 -6.41 -12.49 -12.63
CA GLU A 110 -7.32 -13.51 -13.17
C GLU A 110 -8.62 -12.93 -13.74
N LYS A 111 -9.03 -11.77 -13.24
CA LYS A 111 -10.25 -11.07 -13.68
C LYS A 111 -9.97 -9.95 -14.69
N ASN A 112 -8.72 -9.77 -15.11
CA ASN A 112 -8.25 -8.65 -15.96
C ASN A 112 -8.70 -7.26 -15.46
N ILE A 113 -8.91 -7.14 -14.14
CA ILE A 113 -9.40 -5.90 -13.52
C ILE A 113 -8.29 -4.84 -13.61
N LEU A 114 -7.04 -5.26 -13.40
CA LEU A 114 -5.89 -4.38 -13.41
C LEU A 114 -5.69 -3.65 -14.73
N GLY A 115 -5.63 -4.37 -15.87
CA GLY A 115 -5.37 -3.74 -17.17
C GLY A 115 -6.46 -2.74 -17.56
N THR A 116 -7.71 -3.08 -17.24
CA THR A 116 -8.88 -2.21 -17.46
C THR A 116 -8.79 -0.94 -16.63
N LEU A 117 -8.46 -1.10 -15.35
CA LEU A 117 -8.33 0.00 -14.40
C LEU A 117 -7.13 0.91 -14.75
N LEU A 118 -5.99 0.34 -15.14
CA LEU A 118 -4.82 1.07 -15.59
C LEU A 118 -5.12 1.92 -16.82
N LYS A 119 -5.74 1.32 -17.84
CA LYS A 119 -6.17 2.05 -19.03
C LYS A 119 -7.16 3.17 -18.68
N SER A 120 -8.07 2.94 -17.73
CA SER A 120 -9.00 3.99 -17.33
C SER A 120 -8.30 5.18 -16.66
N SER A 121 -7.19 4.95 -15.97
CA SER A 121 -6.44 6.01 -15.27
C SER A 121 -5.78 7.04 -16.19
N THR A 122 -5.73 6.75 -17.50
CA THR A 122 -5.11 7.63 -18.51
C THR A 122 -6.12 8.27 -19.47
N LEU A 123 -7.43 7.95 -19.33
CA LEU A 123 -8.47 8.48 -20.21
C LEU A 123 -8.54 10.01 -20.14
N GLY A 124 -8.61 10.64 -21.32
CA GLY A 124 -8.70 12.10 -21.43
C GLY A 124 -7.36 12.83 -21.19
N ASP A 125 -6.23 12.12 -21.17
CA ASP A 125 -4.90 12.70 -21.15
C ASP A 125 -3.98 11.95 -22.13
N GLU A 126 -3.68 12.58 -23.27
CA GLU A 126 -2.87 11.98 -24.34
C GLU A 126 -1.46 11.61 -23.87
N ARG A 127 -0.86 12.40 -22.97
CA ARG A 127 0.50 12.15 -22.47
C ARG A 127 0.51 10.95 -21.53
N LEU A 128 -0.49 10.84 -20.64
CA LEU A 128 -0.63 9.66 -19.80
C LEU A 128 -0.91 8.41 -20.64
N THR A 129 -1.71 8.55 -21.71
CA THR A 129 -2.00 7.47 -22.65
C THR A 129 -0.74 6.98 -23.35
N GLU A 130 0.12 7.90 -23.82
CA GLU A 130 1.41 7.56 -24.43
C GLU A 130 2.33 6.81 -23.46
N LEU A 131 2.45 7.28 -22.22
CA LEU A 131 3.25 6.63 -21.18
C LEU A 131 2.71 5.23 -20.85
N TYR A 132 1.39 5.08 -20.75
CA TYR A 132 0.75 3.77 -20.57
C TYR A 132 1.06 2.83 -21.73
N ASN A 133 0.97 3.28 -22.99
CA ASN A 133 1.27 2.41 -24.13
C ASN A 133 2.72 1.91 -24.10
N LYS A 134 3.69 2.78 -23.75
CA LYS A 134 5.09 2.39 -23.54
C LYS A 134 5.24 1.40 -22.38
N LEU A 135 4.44 1.56 -21.32
CA LEU A 135 4.46 0.66 -20.17
C LEU A 135 3.97 -0.74 -20.57
N MET A 136 2.97 -0.82 -21.44
CA MET A 136 2.42 -2.08 -21.93
C MET A 136 3.37 -2.88 -22.83
N GLU A 137 4.46 -2.28 -23.32
CA GLU A 137 5.56 -3.04 -23.96
C GLU A 137 6.22 -4.03 -22.96
N TYR A 138 6.09 -3.78 -21.66
CA TYR A 138 6.61 -4.61 -20.57
C TYR A 138 5.52 -5.43 -19.86
N GLU A 139 4.36 -5.65 -20.51
CA GLU A 139 3.19 -6.27 -19.88
C GLU A 139 3.49 -7.62 -19.23
N SER A 140 4.29 -8.48 -19.88
CA SER A 140 4.63 -9.80 -19.35
C SER A 140 5.37 -9.70 -18.01
N VAL A 141 6.27 -8.73 -17.88
CA VAL A 141 7.05 -8.46 -16.67
C VAL A 141 6.14 -7.88 -15.58
N LEU A 142 5.25 -6.95 -15.94
CA LEU A 142 4.28 -6.36 -15.01
C LEU A 142 3.25 -7.36 -14.47
N LYS A 143 2.99 -8.44 -15.23
CA LYS A 143 2.09 -9.54 -14.85
C LYS A 143 2.80 -10.65 -14.09
N ASP A 144 4.13 -10.63 -13.98
CA ASP A 144 4.85 -11.61 -13.19
C ASP A 144 4.68 -11.30 -11.70
N LEU A 145 3.77 -12.02 -11.06
CA LEU A 145 3.48 -11.86 -9.63
C LEU A 145 4.47 -12.59 -8.73
N SER A 146 5.32 -13.48 -9.27
CA SER A 146 6.32 -14.19 -8.47
C SER A 146 7.35 -13.24 -7.85
N VAL A 147 7.56 -12.09 -8.49
CA VAL A 147 8.45 -11.03 -8.04
C VAL A 147 8.07 -10.48 -6.64
N PHE A 148 6.80 -10.57 -6.22
CA PHE A 148 6.35 -10.19 -4.87
C PHE A 148 6.93 -11.10 -3.77
N GLU A 149 7.40 -12.28 -4.14
CA GLU A 149 7.91 -13.29 -3.22
C GLU A 149 9.43 -13.43 -3.30
N THR A 150 10.02 -13.26 -4.49
CA THR A 150 11.44 -13.58 -4.73
C THR A 150 12.38 -12.37 -4.60
N VAL A 151 11.92 -11.16 -4.94
CA VAL A 151 12.80 -9.98 -5.12
C VAL A 151 13.69 -9.67 -3.90
N ALA A 152 13.18 -9.89 -2.69
CA ALA A 152 13.93 -9.62 -1.48
C ALA A 152 15.16 -10.52 -1.40
N ALA A 153 14.96 -11.81 -1.65
CA ALA A 153 16.02 -12.81 -1.61
C ALA A 153 17.02 -12.59 -2.75
N GLU A 154 16.53 -12.26 -3.96
CA GLU A 154 17.38 -11.93 -5.12
C GLU A 154 18.27 -10.72 -4.87
N CYS A 155 17.79 -9.74 -4.10
CA CYS A 155 18.56 -8.57 -3.67
C CYS A 155 19.44 -8.84 -2.43
N GLY A 156 19.51 -10.08 -1.93
CA GLY A 156 20.25 -10.43 -0.72
C GLY A 156 19.69 -9.81 0.56
N LEU A 157 18.43 -9.36 0.55
CA LEU A 157 17.77 -8.75 1.70
C LEU A 157 17.15 -9.85 2.59
N PRO A 158 17.35 -9.78 3.91
CA PRO A 158 16.72 -10.72 4.83
C PRO A 158 15.19 -10.54 4.85
N SER A 159 14.50 -11.60 5.29
CA SER A 159 13.08 -11.49 5.63
C SER A 159 12.91 -10.55 6.82
N MET A 160 11.91 -9.67 6.75
CA MET A 160 11.62 -8.65 7.76
C MET A 160 10.11 -8.44 7.84
N LEU A 161 9.65 -8.03 9.02
CA LEU A 161 8.28 -7.55 9.19
C LEU A 161 8.10 -6.27 8.40
N VAL A 162 6.97 -6.15 7.74
CA VAL A 162 6.62 -5.03 6.88
C VAL A 162 5.13 -4.76 6.96
N HIS A 163 4.72 -3.55 6.60
CA HIS A 163 3.30 -3.19 6.57
C HIS A 163 2.52 -3.91 5.47
N GLY A 164 3.16 -4.13 4.34
CA GLY A 164 2.49 -4.76 3.21
C GLY A 164 1.72 -3.80 2.31
N ASP A 165 0.79 -3.03 2.88
CA ASP A 165 -0.05 -2.06 2.15
C ASP A 165 0.18 -0.61 2.63
N LEU A 166 1.40 -0.09 2.54
CA LEU A 166 1.69 1.25 3.08
C LEU A 166 1.48 2.34 2.03
N TRP A 167 0.42 3.12 2.20
CA TRP A 167 0.09 4.28 1.40
C TRP A 167 -0.61 5.36 2.25
N SER A 168 -0.88 6.54 1.68
CA SER A 168 -1.32 7.72 2.46
C SER A 168 -2.58 7.49 3.30
N SER A 169 -3.47 6.62 2.83
CA SER A 169 -4.73 6.29 3.51
C SER A 169 -4.55 5.45 4.78
N ASN A 170 -3.39 4.79 4.93
CA ASN A 170 -3.08 3.95 6.08
C ASN A 170 -2.19 4.66 7.11
N VAL A 171 -1.89 5.95 6.87
CA VAL A 171 -1.07 6.79 7.75
C VAL A 171 -1.91 7.92 8.33
N MET A 172 -2.05 7.92 9.65
CA MET A 172 -2.83 8.89 10.41
C MET A 172 -1.94 9.99 10.99
N TRP A 173 -2.40 11.22 10.87
CA TRP A 173 -1.65 12.42 11.22
C TRP A 173 -2.44 13.29 12.18
N LYS A 174 -1.76 13.78 13.23
CA LYS A 174 -2.25 14.87 14.07
C LYS A 174 -1.68 16.18 13.56
N LYS A 175 -2.56 17.14 13.25
CA LYS A 175 -2.15 18.46 12.77
C LYS A 175 -1.84 19.39 13.94
N ASN A 176 -0.68 20.03 13.90
CA ASN A 176 -0.25 21.02 14.89
C ASN A 176 -0.76 22.42 14.52
N VAL A 177 -0.71 23.36 15.48
CA VAL A 177 -1.14 24.75 15.30
C VAL A 177 -0.35 25.47 14.20
N ASP A 178 0.92 25.14 14.05
CA ASP A 178 1.82 25.70 13.02
C ASP A 178 1.61 25.09 11.61
N GLY A 179 0.66 24.16 11.48
CA GLY A 179 0.36 23.47 10.22
C GLY A 179 1.20 22.23 9.93
N THR A 180 2.23 21.95 10.74
CA THR A 180 3.00 20.70 10.63
C THR A 180 2.17 19.50 11.10
N ARG A 181 2.58 18.28 10.75
CA ARG A 181 1.91 17.05 11.17
C ARG A 181 2.84 16.13 11.95
N ASN A 182 2.31 15.57 13.03
CA ASN A 182 2.93 14.49 13.78
C ASN A 182 2.26 13.17 13.43
N LEU A 183 3.05 12.12 13.25
CA LEU A 183 2.55 10.76 13.01
C LEU A 183 1.76 10.30 14.23
N ALA A 184 0.47 10.07 14.04
CA ALA A 184 -0.43 9.59 15.09
C ALA A 184 -0.47 8.07 15.13
N GLY A 185 -0.52 7.43 13.96
CA GLY A 185 -0.62 5.98 13.85
C GLY A 185 -0.43 5.49 12.42
N ILE A 186 -0.03 4.23 12.28
CA ILE A 186 -0.16 3.48 11.03
C ILE A 186 -1.09 2.29 11.29
N VAL A 187 -2.05 2.07 10.41
CA VAL A 187 -3.15 1.10 10.52
C VAL A 187 -3.23 0.20 9.29
N ASP A 188 -4.07 -0.84 9.32
CA ASP A 188 -4.30 -1.76 8.20
C ASP A 188 -3.09 -2.67 7.91
N TRP A 189 -2.70 -3.44 8.93
CA TRP A 189 -1.54 -4.34 8.89
C TRP A 189 -1.89 -5.75 8.38
N GLN A 190 -2.72 -5.83 7.35
CA GLN A 190 -3.31 -7.08 6.85
C GLN A 190 -2.38 -7.93 5.98
N LEU A 191 -1.20 -7.43 5.60
CA LEU A 191 -0.33 -8.05 4.61
C LEU A 191 1.03 -8.46 5.18
N LYS A 192 1.44 -9.69 4.87
CA LYS A 192 2.70 -10.29 5.31
C LYS A 192 3.95 -9.71 4.64
N ASN A 193 3.84 -9.31 3.38
CA ASN A 193 4.95 -8.89 2.52
C ASN A 193 4.70 -7.52 1.89
N SER A 194 5.74 -6.69 1.75
CA SER A 194 5.67 -5.26 1.41
C SER A 194 5.63 -4.93 -0.06
N PHE A 195 4.84 -3.90 -0.37
CA PHE A 195 4.95 -3.03 -1.54
C PHE A 195 6.34 -2.41 -1.75
N LEU A 196 7.06 -2.08 -0.66
CA LEU A 196 8.31 -1.32 -0.73
C LEU A 196 9.44 -2.09 -1.44
N LYS A 197 9.32 -3.42 -1.54
CA LYS A 197 10.28 -4.30 -2.20
C LYS A 197 10.17 -4.28 -3.73
N LEU A 198 9.18 -3.57 -4.29
CA LEU A 198 8.80 -3.63 -5.70
C LEU A 198 8.35 -2.28 -6.27
N TYR A 199 9.10 -1.22 -6.00
CA TYR A 199 8.60 0.14 -6.23
C TYR A 199 8.03 0.37 -7.64
N ALA A 200 8.57 -0.24 -8.71
CA ALA A 200 7.98 -0.13 -10.04
C ALA A 200 6.80 -1.11 -10.27
N HIS A 201 7.02 -2.41 -10.03
CA HIS A 201 6.03 -3.46 -10.31
C HIS A 201 4.78 -3.32 -9.45
N ALA A 202 4.95 -3.03 -8.16
CA ALA A 202 3.86 -2.81 -7.25
C ALA A 202 3.15 -1.47 -7.55
N MET A 203 3.88 -0.39 -7.85
CA MET A 203 3.22 0.90 -8.16
C MET A 203 2.35 0.85 -9.41
N ALA A 204 2.69 0.02 -10.39
CA ALA A 204 1.82 -0.24 -11.53
C ALA A 204 0.45 -0.79 -11.10
N GLN A 205 0.36 -1.51 -9.98
CA GLN A 205 -0.87 -2.11 -9.47
C GLN A 205 -1.81 -1.10 -8.78
N VAL A 206 -1.26 -0.03 -8.20
CA VAL A 206 -2.04 0.99 -7.46
C VAL A 206 -2.34 2.25 -8.26
N LEU A 207 -1.73 2.42 -9.44
CA LEU A 207 -2.06 3.48 -10.40
C LEU A 207 -3.57 3.71 -10.63
N PRO A 208 -4.44 2.67 -10.68
CA PRO A 208 -5.88 2.87 -10.78
C PRO A 208 -6.50 3.76 -9.71
N VAL A 209 -5.96 3.70 -8.49
CA VAL A 209 -6.41 4.49 -7.35
C VAL A 209 -6.14 5.97 -7.59
N PHE A 210 -5.15 6.31 -8.41
CA PHE A 210 -4.81 7.68 -8.78
C PHE A 210 -5.54 8.19 -10.05
N GLY A 211 -6.34 7.33 -10.68
CA GLY A 211 -7.04 7.59 -11.94
C GLY A 211 -8.48 8.05 -11.78
N THR A 212 -9.35 7.54 -12.65
CA THR A 212 -10.79 7.86 -12.72
C THR A 212 -11.54 7.67 -11.40
N LEU A 213 -11.15 6.69 -10.58
CA LEU A 213 -11.74 6.47 -9.26
C LEU A 213 -11.50 7.65 -8.32
N ALA A 214 -10.25 8.12 -8.22
CA ALA A 214 -9.93 9.31 -7.46
C ALA A 214 -10.59 10.56 -8.04
N GLU A 215 -10.65 10.70 -9.38
CA GLU A 215 -11.34 11.84 -9.98
C GLU A 215 -12.83 11.88 -9.60
N ALA A 216 -13.50 10.74 -9.60
CA ALA A 216 -14.91 10.64 -9.22
C ALA A 216 -15.11 11.03 -7.76
N ASP A 217 -14.29 10.51 -6.84
CA ASP A 217 -14.34 10.85 -5.42
C ASP A 217 -14.05 12.34 -5.17
N ILE A 218 -13.05 12.90 -5.86
CA ILE A 218 -12.70 14.32 -5.78
C ILE A 218 -13.86 15.21 -6.26
N LYS A 219 -14.47 14.87 -7.40
CA LYS A 219 -15.61 15.63 -7.95
C LYS A 219 -16.80 15.61 -6.98
N ALA A 220 -17.03 14.49 -6.30
CA ALA A 220 -18.12 14.33 -5.34
C ALA A 220 -17.87 15.07 -4.03
N ARG A 221 -16.65 15.00 -3.48
CA ARG A 221 -16.34 15.50 -2.13
C ARG A 221 -15.73 16.91 -2.08
N PHE A 222 -15.09 17.34 -3.16
CA PHE A 222 -14.37 18.61 -3.23
C PHE A 222 -14.72 19.40 -4.51
N PRO A 223 -16.02 19.68 -4.76
CA PRO A 223 -16.45 20.30 -6.01
C PRO A 223 -15.77 21.64 -6.29
N ASP A 224 -15.50 22.44 -5.26
CA ASP A 224 -14.92 23.79 -5.37
C ASP A 224 -13.42 23.79 -5.67
N ARG A 225 -12.73 22.68 -5.41
CA ARG A 225 -11.27 22.53 -5.63
C ARG A 225 -10.93 21.33 -6.52
N LYS A 226 -11.92 20.80 -7.23
CA LYS A 226 -11.78 19.57 -8.02
C LYS A 226 -10.67 19.67 -9.06
N ASP A 227 -10.55 20.81 -9.74
CA ASP A 227 -9.57 20.98 -10.83
C ASP A 227 -8.13 20.98 -10.28
N GLU A 228 -7.92 21.63 -9.12
CA GLU A 228 -6.64 21.64 -8.42
C GLU A 228 -6.23 20.21 -8.00
N PHE A 229 -7.14 19.48 -7.37
CA PHE A 229 -6.86 18.14 -6.85
C PHE A 229 -6.72 17.11 -7.98
N ILE A 230 -7.55 17.17 -9.03
CA ILE A 230 -7.40 16.34 -10.23
C ILE A 230 -6.05 16.62 -10.89
N ALA A 231 -5.65 17.88 -11.02
CA ALA A 231 -4.33 18.22 -11.56
C ALA A 231 -3.19 17.66 -10.70
N ALA A 232 -3.31 17.68 -9.37
CA ALA A 232 -2.35 17.05 -8.46
C ALA A 232 -2.28 15.53 -8.67
N MET A 233 -3.42 14.85 -8.78
CA MET A 233 -3.48 13.42 -9.05
C MET A 233 -2.84 13.07 -10.40
N LYS A 234 -3.17 13.79 -11.47
CA LYS A 234 -2.55 13.59 -12.80
C LYS A 234 -1.03 13.74 -12.78
N ARG A 235 -0.50 14.74 -12.05
CA ARG A 235 0.95 14.89 -11.87
C ARG A 235 1.57 13.68 -11.15
N LYS A 236 0.90 13.15 -10.13
CA LYS A 236 1.36 11.94 -9.41
C LYS A 236 1.32 10.70 -10.30
N THR A 237 0.21 10.49 -11.02
CA THR A 237 0.06 9.40 -12.00
C THR A 237 1.16 9.46 -13.05
N LYS A 238 1.45 10.64 -13.59
CA LYS A 238 2.55 10.85 -14.53
C LYS A 238 3.90 10.45 -13.93
N GLY A 239 4.24 10.98 -12.75
CA GLY A 239 5.52 10.69 -12.09
C GLY A 239 5.69 9.20 -11.79
N LEU A 240 4.62 8.53 -11.34
CA LEU A 240 4.61 7.08 -11.14
C LEU A 240 4.86 6.32 -12.45
N LEU A 241 4.17 6.65 -13.54
CA LEU A 241 4.39 6.02 -14.84
C LEU A 241 5.84 6.20 -15.34
N GLU A 242 6.39 7.41 -15.19
CA GLU A 242 7.78 7.72 -15.55
C GLU A 242 8.77 6.90 -14.71
N ASP A 243 8.59 6.85 -13.40
CA ASP A 243 9.45 6.07 -12.49
C ASP A 243 9.39 4.57 -12.81
N ILE A 244 8.20 4.02 -13.06
CA ILE A 244 8.03 2.61 -13.42
C ILE A 244 8.78 2.31 -14.72
N LEU A 245 8.58 3.13 -15.76
CA LEU A 245 9.26 2.97 -17.05
C LEU A 245 10.78 3.07 -16.93
N ILE A 246 11.30 4.02 -16.16
CA ILE A 246 12.74 4.18 -15.92
C ILE A 246 13.31 2.94 -15.24
N ASN A 247 12.63 2.42 -14.21
CA ASN A 247 13.06 1.22 -13.51
C ASN A 247 13.03 -0.01 -14.42
N LEU A 248 11.96 -0.20 -15.19
CA LEU A 248 11.86 -1.31 -16.15
C LEU A 248 12.97 -1.24 -17.20
N LYS A 249 13.24 -0.07 -17.78
CA LYS A 249 14.34 0.08 -18.76
C LYS A 249 15.69 -0.27 -18.17
N LYS A 250 15.99 0.18 -16.95
CA LYS A 250 17.27 -0.11 -16.28
C LYS A 250 17.47 -1.59 -16.00
N ASN A 251 16.39 -2.29 -15.61
CA ASN A 251 16.49 -3.68 -15.17
C ASN A 251 16.30 -4.68 -16.32
N TYR A 252 15.47 -4.35 -17.31
CA TYR A 252 15.13 -5.24 -18.43
C TYR A 252 16.18 -5.23 -19.55
N LEU A 253 16.83 -4.09 -19.81
CA LEU A 253 17.88 -3.96 -20.84
C LEU A 253 19.25 -4.50 -20.39
N VAL A 254 19.41 -4.89 -19.12
CA VAL A 254 20.64 -5.49 -18.61
C VAL A 254 20.62 -7.02 -18.74
N GLN A 255 19.45 -7.61 -19.00
CA GLN A 255 19.25 -9.06 -19.10
C GLN A 255 19.04 -9.57 -20.53
N ASN A 256 18.95 -8.67 -21.52
CA ASN A 256 18.86 -8.98 -22.96
C ASN A 256 19.92 -8.19 -23.72
#